data_AF-A0A928QS89-F1
#
_entry.id   AF-A0A928QS89-F1
#
_cell.length_a   1.000
_cell.length_b   1.000
_cell.length_c   1.000
_cell.angle_alpha   90.00
_cell.angle_beta   90.00
_cell.angle_gamma   90.00
#
_symmetry.space_group_name_H-M   'P 1'
#
loop_
_entity.id
_entity.type
_entity.pdbx_description
1 polymer ?
#
loop_
_entity_poly.entity_id
_entity_poly.type
_entity_poly.pdbx_seq_one_letter_code
_entity_poly.pdbx_strand_id
1 'polypeptide(L)'
;MYNNNSLPLLLLDNSNTMSVLNQGEFKCHNLTFEEAKHIIESYEAEDILRCFSDGAVETVIYDYLGVEKREVPYKHIRNMRVGQDAIVFKLYITPSKEQPVIQADDGVEAKLIQHVYVYCQHIMRVS
;
A
#
# COMPACT_ATOMS: atom_id res chain seq x y z
N MET A 1 6.71 15.66 -22.04
CA MET A 1 7.34 14.34 -21.92
C MET A 1 8.10 14.33 -20.60
N TYR A 2 7.51 13.81 -19.53
CA TYR A 2 8.21 13.59 -18.26
C TYR A 2 8.11 12.11 -17.96
N ASN A 3 9.17 11.36 -18.24
CA ASN A 3 9.45 10.12 -17.53
C ASN A 3 10.97 10.03 -17.44
N ASN A 4 11.51 10.60 -16.36
CA ASN A 4 12.92 10.60 -16.04
C ASN A 4 13.12 9.96 -14.66
N ASN A 5 12.42 8.86 -14.39
CA ASN A 5 12.67 8.03 -13.22
C ASN A 5 13.04 6.63 -13.69
N SER A 6 14.33 6.36 -13.77
CA SER A 6 14.91 5.01 -13.92
C SER A 6 14.76 4.15 -12.65
N LEU A 7 13.95 4.61 -11.68
CA LEU A 7 13.74 3.99 -10.40
C LEU A 7 12.29 3.50 -10.32
N PRO A 8 12.05 2.24 -9.94
CA PRO A 8 10.69 1.70 -9.88
C PRO A 8 9.92 2.32 -8.72
N LEU A 9 8.60 2.45 -8.90
CA LEU A 9 7.66 2.79 -7.85
C LEU A 9 7.62 1.67 -6.82
N LEU A 10 7.75 2.00 -5.53
CA LEU A 10 7.61 1.01 -4.46
C LEU A 10 6.18 1.00 -3.90
N LEU A 11 5.56 -0.17 -3.83
CA LEU A 11 4.32 -0.37 -3.08
C LEU A 11 4.64 -0.96 -1.71
N LEU A 12 4.34 -0.23 -0.64
CA LEU A 12 4.69 -0.55 0.74
C LEU A 12 3.45 -0.70 1.63
N ASP A 13 3.58 -1.43 2.72
CA ASP A 13 2.67 -1.49 3.85
C ASP A 13 3.34 -0.93 5.12
N ASN A 14 2.63 -0.91 6.26
CA ASN A 14 3.15 -0.43 7.54
C ASN A 14 4.46 -1.13 7.97
N SER A 15 4.58 -2.43 7.72
CA SER A 15 5.68 -3.27 8.22
C SER A 15 6.99 -2.99 7.51
N ASN A 16 6.96 -2.78 6.19
CA ASN A 16 8.15 -2.51 5.39
C ASN A 16 8.43 -1.00 5.24
N THR A 17 7.50 -0.12 5.60
CA THR A 17 7.77 1.33 5.65
C THR A 17 8.95 1.67 6.56
N MET A 18 9.04 1.05 7.75
CA MET A 18 10.09 1.36 8.72
C MET A 18 11.49 0.93 8.27
N SER A 19 11.60 -0.18 7.53
CA SER A 19 12.89 -0.59 6.99
C SER A 19 13.33 0.37 5.88
N VAL A 20 12.43 0.76 5.00
CA VAL A 20 12.74 1.54 3.80
C VAL A 20 13.09 3.01 4.11
N LEU A 21 12.50 3.59 5.16
CA LEU A 21 12.73 4.98 5.60
C LEU A 21 13.88 5.14 6.61
N ASN A 22 14.81 4.19 6.66
CA ASN A 22 15.85 4.14 7.68
C ASN A 22 16.92 5.24 7.57
N GLN A 23 17.19 5.75 6.36
CA GLN A 23 18.22 6.78 6.14
C GLN A 23 17.80 7.77 5.06
N GLY A 24 17.99 9.06 5.35
CA GLY A 24 17.78 10.15 4.40
C GLY A 24 16.69 11.12 4.86
N GLU A 25 16.40 12.07 3.99
CA GLU A 25 15.27 12.99 4.17
C GLU A 25 14.13 12.61 3.21
N PHE A 26 12.90 12.70 3.70
CA PHE A 26 11.72 12.25 2.96
C PHE A 26 10.65 13.33 2.93
N LYS A 27 10.01 13.48 1.76
CA LYS A 27 8.76 14.23 1.63
C LYS A 27 7.61 13.25 1.67
N CYS A 28 6.67 13.50 2.57
CA CYS A 28 5.48 12.66 2.75
C CYS A 28 4.22 13.51 2.55
N HIS A 29 3.26 13.01 1.80
CA HIS A 29 1.94 13.61 1.70
C HIS A 29 0.87 12.54 1.61
N ASN A 30 -0.27 12.77 2.27
CA ASN A 30 -1.39 11.85 2.20
C ASN A 30 -2.06 11.98 0.83
N LEU A 31 -2.59 10.86 0.34
CA LEU A 31 -3.29 10.76 -0.93
C LEU A 31 -4.74 10.36 -0.72
N THR A 32 -5.61 10.88 -1.57
CA THR A 32 -6.90 10.27 -1.85
C THR A 32 -6.70 8.94 -2.59
N PHE A 33 -7.72 8.08 -2.61
CA PHE A 33 -7.65 6.81 -3.35
C PHE A 33 -7.53 7.02 -4.86
N GLU A 34 -8.16 8.07 -5.40
CA GLU A 34 -8.07 8.41 -6.82
C GLU A 34 -6.64 8.84 -7.20
N GLU A 35 -5.98 9.67 -6.38
CA GLU A 35 -4.58 10.05 -6.62
C GLU A 35 -3.65 8.85 -6.54
N ALA A 36 -3.82 7.98 -5.54
CA ALA A 36 -3.02 6.77 -5.40
C ALA A 36 -3.20 5.83 -6.61
N LYS A 37 -4.45 5.62 -7.04
CA LYS A 37 -4.77 4.86 -8.26
C LYS A 37 -4.07 5.46 -9.47
N HIS A 38 -4.24 6.76 -9.70
CA HIS A 38 -3.67 7.43 -10.87
C HIS A 38 -2.15 7.33 -10.92
N ILE A 39 -1.47 7.49 -9.78
CA ILE A 39 -0.02 7.30 -9.70
C ILE A 39 0.34 5.87 -10.09
N ILE A 40 -0.30 4.84 -9.52
CA ILE A 40 0.04 3.44 -9.79
C ILE A 40 -0.20 3.06 -11.26
N GLU A 41 -1.30 3.54 -11.84
CA GLU A 41 -1.64 3.29 -13.25
C GLU A 41 -0.75 4.04 -14.23
N SER A 42 -0.03 5.08 -13.78
CA SER A 42 0.93 5.81 -14.61
C SER A 42 2.26 5.06 -14.85
N TYR A 43 2.53 4.00 -14.08
CA TYR A 43 3.71 3.14 -14.23
C TYR A 43 3.37 1.84 -14.95
N GLU A 44 4.31 1.36 -15.78
CA GLU A 44 4.27 0.00 -16.32
C GLU A 44 4.49 -1.04 -15.21
N ALA A 45 3.94 -2.24 -15.36
CA ALA A 45 4.01 -3.26 -14.30
C ALA A 45 5.45 -3.66 -13.93
N GLU A 46 6.37 -3.62 -14.92
CA GLU A 46 7.81 -3.88 -14.73
C GLU A 46 8.55 -2.77 -13.97
N ASP A 47 7.99 -1.55 -13.97
CA ASP A 47 8.50 -0.38 -13.25
C ASP A 47 7.90 -0.23 -11.85
N ILE A 48 7.17 -1.25 -11.37
CA ILE A 48 6.62 -1.30 -10.02
C ILE A 48 7.28 -2.45 -9.26
N LEU A 49 7.60 -2.22 -7.99
CA LEU A 49 8.01 -3.25 -7.05
C LEU A 49 6.98 -3.38 -5.94
N ARG A 50 6.43 -4.59 -5.79
CA ARG A 50 5.64 -4.96 -4.62
C ARG A 50 6.58 -5.31 -3.47
N CYS A 51 6.55 -4.53 -2.39
CA CYS A 51 7.40 -4.75 -1.22
C CYS A 51 6.65 -5.30 -0.02
N PHE A 52 5.33 -5.43 -0.11
CA PHE A 52 4.47 -6.02 0.93
C PHE A 52 4.09 -7.47 0.61
N SER A 53 3.69 -8.22 1.64
CA SER A 53 3.14 -9.57 1.49
C SER A 53 1.75 -9.74 2.14
N ASP A 54 1.19 -8.68 2.71
CA ASP A 54 -0.13 -8.69 3.34
C ASP A 54 -1.24 -8.72 2.28
N GLY A 55 -2.07 -9.77 2.31
CA GLY A 55 -3.21 -9.92 1.41
C GLY A 55 -4.29 -8.85 1.61
N ALA A 56 -4.42 -8.27 2.81
CA ALA A 56 -5.34 -7.16 3.03
C ALA A 56 -4.96 -5.93 2.21
N VAL A 57 -3.66 -5.72 1.97
CA VAL A 57 -3.17 -4.62 1.12
C VAL A 57 -3.47 -4.91 -0.35
N GLU A 58 -3.40 -6.16 -0.80
CA GLU A 58 -3.85 -6.53 -2.16
C GLU A 58 -5.34 -6.21 -2.38
N THR A 59 -6.20 -6.59 -1.43
CA THR A 59 -7.64 -6.24 -1.46
C THR A 59 -7.82 -4.72 -1.53
N VAL A 60 -7.04 -3.95 -0.78
CA VAL A 60 -7.09 -2.48 -0.87
C VAL A 60 -6.75 -1.98 -2.26
N ILE A 61 -5.66 -2.44 -2.86
CA ILE A 61 -5.20 -1.95 -4.16
C ILE A 61 -6.18 -2.33 -5.27
N TYR A 62 -6.59 -3.60 -5.33
CA TYR A 62 -7.34 -4.12 -6.46
C TYR A 62 -8.85 -3.91 -6.31
N ASP A 63 -9.41 -4.04 -5.11
CA ASP A 63 -10.86 -3.99 -4.92
C ASP A 63 -11.34 -2.59 -4.50
N TYR A 64 -10.63 -1.93 -3.57
CA TYR A 64 -11.06 -0.61 -3.06
C TYR A 64 -10.54 0.56 -3.89
N LEU A 65 -9.26 0.56 -4.26
CA LEU A 65 -8.72 1.55 -5.20
C LEU A 65 -9.17 1.24 -6.63
N GLY A 66 -9.47 -0.02 -6.95
CA GLY A 66 -9.87 -0.42 -8.30
C GLY A 66 -8.74 -0.31 -9.32
N VAL A 67 -7.49 -0.54 -8.90
CA VAL A 67 -6.34 -0.66 -9.81
C VAL A 67 -6.43 -2.00 -10.52
N GLU A 68 -6.17 -2.02 -11.83
CA GLU A 68 -6.12 -3.28 -12.58
C GLU A 68 -5.01 -4.20 -12.06
N LYS A 69 -5.35 -5.47 -11.80
CA LYS A 69 -4.39 -6.46 -11.32
C LYS A 69 -3.41 -6.83 -12.44
N ARG A 70 -2.13 -6.52 -12.20
CA ARG A 70 -1.02 -6.81 -13.11
C ARG A 70 0.03 -7.64 -12.37
N GLU A 71 0.77 -8.46 -13.11
CA GLU A 71 1.91 -9.21 -12.57
C GLU A 71 3.04 -8.23 -12.24
N VAL A 72 3.17 -7.90 -10.96
CA VAL A 72 4.20 -6.99 -10.44
C VAL A 72 5.22 -7.80 -9.63
N PRO A 73 6.54 -7.65 -9.90
CA PRO A 73 7.56 -8.41 -9.19
C PRO A 73 7.61 -8.06 -7.70
N TYR A 74 7.74 -9.10 -6.87
CA TYR A 74 7.98 -8.94 -5.43
C TYR A 74 9.45 -8.71 -5.14
N LYS A 75 9.76 -7.73 -4.28
CA LYS A 75 11.13 -7.51 -3.80
C LYS A 75 11.15 -6.90 -2.41
N HIS A 76 11.90 -7.51 -1.49
CA HIS A 76 12.19 -6.90 -0.20
C HIS A 76 13.26 -5.80 -0.37
N ILE A 77 12.92 -4.56 -0.01
CA ILE A 77 13.82 -3.40 -0.06
C ILE A 77 14.20 -2.97 1.36
N ARG A 78 15.47 -2.61 1.56
CA ARG A 78 15.98 -2.09 2.85
C ARG A 78 16.16 -0.59 2.88
N ASN A 79 16.35 0.08 1.75
CA ASN A 79 16.53 1.54 1.71
C ASN A 79 15.94 2.06 0.41
N MET A 80 15.13 3.11 0.48
CA MET A 80 14.74 3.88 -0.70
C MET A 80 15.95 4.58 -1.30
N ARG A 81 16.02 4.64 -2.64
CA ARG A 81 17.05 5.42 -3.34
C ARG A 81 16.64 6.89 -3.40
N VAL A 82 17.60 7.80 -3.47
CA VAL A 82 17.33 9.24 -3.66
C VAL A 82 16.57 9.44 -4.97
N GLY A 83 15.49 10.21 -4.93
CA GLY A 83 14.57 10.43 -6.05
C GLY A 83 13.54 9.33 -6.27
N GLN A 84 13.55 8.25 -5.47
CA GLN A 84 12.59 7.17 -5.60
C GLN A 84 11.25 7.52 -4.94
N ASP A 85 10.17 7.17 -5.62
CA ASP A 85 8.80 7.30 -5.14
C ASP A 85 8.28 5.99 -4.53
N ALA A 86 7.40 6.12 -3.54
CA ALA A 86 6.70 5.03 -2.91
C ALA A 86 5.26 5.42 -2.59
N ILE A 87 4.35 4.45 -2.76
CA ILE A 87 2.99 4.51 -2.20
C ILE A 87 2.94 3.57 -1.01
N VAL A 88 2.57 4.11 0.15
CA VAL A 88 2.36 3.35 1.37
C VAL A 88 0.87 3.20 1.64
N PHE A 89 0.42 1.96 1.79
CA PHE A 89 -0.91 1.61 2.25
C PHE A 89 -0.86 1.43 3.77
N LYS A 90 -1.38 2.43 4.49
CA LYS A 90 -1.36 2.41 5.95
C LYS A 90 -2.64 1.81 6.51
N LEU A 91 -2.55 0.56 6.93
CA LEU A 91 -3.63 -0.13 7.64
C LEU A 91 -3.67 0.32 9.11
N TYR A 92 -4.85 0.66 9.59
CA TYR A 92 -5.13 1.04 10.97
C TYR A 92 -6.20 0.12 11.54
N ILE A 93 -5.81 -0.68 12.53
CA ILE A 93 -6.67 -1.68 13.15
C ILE A 93 -7.23 -1.10 14.45
N THR A 94 -8.55 -1.10 14.60
CA THR A 94 -9.20 -0.74 15.86
C THR A 94 -9.98 -1.93 16.43
N PRO A 95 -9.95 -2.13 17.75
CA PRO A 95 -10.79 -3.16 18.37
C PRO A 95 -12.28 -2.80 18.16
N SER A 96 -13.10 -3.81 17.89
CA SER A 96 -14.54 -3.59 17.78
C SER A 96 -15.15 -3.37 19.15
N LYS A 97 -15.72 -2.18 19.40
CA LYS A 97 -16.40 -1.85 20.67
C LYS A 97 -17.71 -2.63 20.81
N GLU A 98 -18.45 -2.75 19.72
CA GLU A 98 -19.59 -3.63 19.59
C GLU A 98 -19.10 -4.88 18.87
N GLN A 99 -19.42 -6.08 19.35
CA GLN A 99 -18.99 -7.34 18.73
C GLN A 99 -20.19 -7.98 18.03
N PRO A 100 -20.69 -7.40 16.91
CA PRO A 100 -21.80 -7.99 16.20
C PRO A 100 -21.46 -9.41 15.78
N VAL A 101 -22.47 -10.27 15.88
CA VAL A 101 -22.39 -11.67 15.45
C VAL A 101 -23.24 -11.80 14.20
N ILE A 102 -22.66 -12.36 13.15
CA ILE A 102 -23.38 -12.75 11.95
C ILE A 102 -23.39 -14.28 11.85
N GLN A 103 -24.34 -14.83 11.11
CA GLN A 103 -24.34 -16.23 10.72
C GLN A 103 -23.68 -16.34 9.35
N ALA A 104 -22.67 -17.18 9.21
CA ALA A 104 -22.10 -17.52 7.91
C ALA A 104 -23.04 -18.48 7.14
N ASP A 105 -22.76 -18.69 5.86
CA ASP A 105 -23.63 -19.47 4.96
C ASP A 105 -23.82 -20.94 5.39
N ASP A 106 -22.93 -21.48 6.22
CA ASP A 106 -22.98 -22.82 6.80
C ASP A 106 -23.63 -22.88 8.20
N GLY A 107 -24.19 -21.75 8.68
CA GLY A 107 -24.90 -21.65 9.95
C GLY A 107 -24.00 -21.46 11.19
N VAL A 108 -22.69 -21.28 11.01
CA VAL A 108 -21.80 -20.96 12.14
C VAL A 108 -21.79 -19.48 12.46
N GLU A 109 -21.54 -19.14 13.72
CA GLU A 109 -21.41 -17.74 14.16
C GLU A 109 -20.04 -17.17 13.79
N ALA A 110 -20.03 -16.02 13.13
CA ALA A 110 -18.85 -15.19 12.93
C ALA A 110 -18.98 -13.91 13.76
N LYS A 111 -17.93 -13.57 14.51
CA LYS A 111 -17.88 -12.38 15.36
C LYS A 111 -16.92 -11.36 14.78
N LEU A 112 -17.35 -10.10 14.73
CA LEU A 112 -16.46 -9.02 14.36
C LEU A 112 -15.43 -8.78 15.47
N ILE A 113 -14.16 -9.01 15.17
CA ILE A 113 -13.04 -8.86 16.13
C ILE A 113 -12.37 -7.49 16.05
N GLN A 114 -12.24 -6.93 14.85
CA GLN A 114 -11.51 -5.70 14.60
C GLN A 114 -12.02 -5.02 13.32
N HIS A 115 -11.93 -3.69 13.29
CA HIS A 115 -12.11 -2.90 12.08
C HIS A 115 -10.74 -2.60 11.48
N VAL A 116 -10.66 -2.65 10.16
CA VAL A 116 -9.47 -2.24 9.41
C VAL A 116 -9.83 -1.01 8.60
N TYR A 117 -9.10 0.08 8.83
CA TYR A 117 -9.17 1.30 8.03
C TYR A 117 -7.89 1.44 7.23
N VAL A 118 -7.94 2.09 6.08
CA VAL A 118 -6.75 2.31 5.25
C VAL A 118 -6.70 3.73 4.73
N TYR A 119 -5.50 4.28 4.65
CA TYR A 119 -5.21 5.49 3.89
C TYR A 119 -3.90 5.33 3.11
N CYS A 120 -3.78 6.09 2.03
CA CYS A 120 -2.60 6.07 1.17
C CYS A 120 -1.69 7.27 1.48
N GLN A 121 -0.38 7.06 1.41
CA GLN A 121 0.60 8.12 1.56
C GLN A 121 1.67 7.98 0.48
N HIS A 122 1.95 9.07 -0.22
CA HIS A 122 3.10 9.16 -1.10
C HIS A 122 4.33 9.53 -0.29
N ILE A 123 5.45 8.88 -0.60
CA ILE A 123 6.76 9.19 -0.03
C ILE A 123 7.78 9.31 -1.15
N MET A 124 8.59 10.37 -1.11
CA MET A 124 9.73 10.56 -1.98
C MET A 124 10.98 10.78 -1.14
N ARG A 125 12.07 10.07 -1.43
CA ARG A 125 13.37 10.34 -0.79
C ARG A 125 14.07 11.50 -1.49
N VAL A 126 14.45 12.51 -0.70
CA VAL A 126 15.07 13.76 -1.17
C VAL A 126 16.59 13.72 -1.11
N SER A 127 17.17 13.13 -0.04
CA SER A 127 18.61 13.01 0.19
C SER A 127 18.94 11.73 0.95
#